data_AF-A0A7J3DNG6-F1
#
_entry.id   AF-A0A7J3DNG6-F1
#
_cell.length_a   1.000
_cell.length_b   1.000
_cell.length_c   1.000
_cell.angle_alpha   90.00
_cell.angle_beta   90.00
_cell.angle_gamma   90.00
#
_symmetry.space_group_name_H-M   'P 1'
#
loop_
_entity.id
_entity.type
_entity.pdbx_description
1 polymer ?
#
loop_
_entity_poly.entity_id
_entity_poly.type
_entity_poly.pdbx_seq_one_letter_code
_entity_poly.pdbx_strand_id
1 'polypeptide(L)'
;MPKTKSAKKALRQNKKRRQRNLVYKEKIKKLIKEVKALCANKKVEEAKKILPQVYKLLDKAAKVGVIKKNTAARKKSKIAKLISQISATRSSNPV
;
A
#
# COMPACT_ATOMS: atom_id res chain seq x y z
N MET A 1 -17.72 26.18 -12.02
CA MET A 1 -18.09 26.68 -10.68
C MET A 1 -19.39 26.01 -10.24
N PRO A 2 -19.53 25.52 -8.98
CA PRO A 2 -20.77 24.90 -8.53
C PRO A 2 -21.90 25.92 -8.57
N LYS A 3 -23.00 25.57 -9.25
CA LYS A 3 -24.16 26.47 -9.46
C LYS A 3 -25.16 26.40 -8.30
N THR A 4 -25.23 25.27 -7.59
CA THR A 4 -26.14 25.06 -6.46
C THR A 4 -25.41 25.08 -5.10
N LYS A 5 -26.13 25.47 -4.04
CA LYS A 5 -25.59 25.50 -2.66
C LYS A 5 -25.07 24.12 -2.21
N SER A 6 -25.76 23.04 -2.60
CA SER A 6 -25.35 21.65 -2.34
C SER A 6 -24.02 21.30 -3.02
N ALA A 7 -23.83 21.71 -4.28
CA ALA A 7 -22.59 21.48 -5.02
C ALA A 7 -21.39 22.23 -4.40
N LYS A 8 -21.59 23.47 -3.90
CA LYS A 8 -20.54 24.22 -3.18
C LYS A 8 -20.12 23.49 -1.89
N LYS A 9 -21.07 22.91 -1.15
CA LYS A 9 -20.81 22.08 0.04
C LYS A 9 -20.06 20.79 -0.32
N ALA A 10 -20.47 20.11 -1.39
CA ALA A 10 -19.81 18.90 -1.87
C ALA A 10 -18.35 19.16 -2.28
N LEU A 11 -18.07 20.27 -2.97
CA LEU A 11 -16.71 20.69 -3.33
C LEU A 11 -15.81 20.84 -2.09
N ARG A 12 -16.31 21.52 -1.05
CA ARG A 12 -15.58 21.71 0.21
C ARG A 12 -15.29 20.38 0.92
N GLN A 13 -16.28 19.49 0.97
CA GLN A 13 -16.11 18.15 1.54
C GLN A 13 -15.10 17.31 0.75
N ASN A 14 -15.16 17.38 -0.58
CA ASN A 14 -14.26 16.64 -1.46
C ASN A 14 -12.81 17.09 -1.25
N LYS A 15 -12.53 18.40 -1.21
CA LYS A 15 -11.18 18.93 -0.91
C LYS A 15 -10.59 18.34 0.38
N LYS A 16 -11.37 18.36 1.48
CA LYS A 16 -10.95 17.78 2.77
C LYS A 16 -10.72 16.27 2.70
N ARG A 17 -11.61 15.53 2.03
CA ARG A 17 -11.46 14.07 1.82
C ARG A 17 -10.24 13.74 0.95
N ARG A 18 -10.00 14.50 -0.11
CA ARG A 18 -8.87 14.35 -1.03
C ARG A 18 -7.54 14.49 -0.30
N GLN A 19 -7.39 15.53 0.52
CA GLN A 19 -6.16 15.75 1.30
C GLN A 19 -5.84 14.55 2.21
N ARG A 20 -6.84 14.06 2.98
CA ARG A 20 -6.66 12.88 3.83
C ARG A 20 -6.31 11.64 3.02
N ASN A 21 -7.03 11.38 1.93
CA ASN A 21 -6.79 10.21 1.08
C ASN A 21 -5.41 10.23 0.42
N LEU A 22 -4.91 11.42 0.07
CA LEU A 22 -3.60 11.61 -0.54
C LEU A 22 -2.49 11.17 0.42
N VAL A 23 -2.55 11.59 1.69
CA VAL A 23 -1.58 11.17 2.72
C VAL A 23 -1.51 9.65 2.85
N TYR A 24 -2.65 8.96 2.93
CA TYR A 24 -2.66 7.49 2.99
C TYR A 24 -2.08 6.85 1.73
N LYS A 25 -2.45 7.36 0.55
CA LYS A 25 -1.96 6.85 -0.74
C LYS A 25 -0.44 7.01 -0.86
N GLU A 26 0.10 8.14 -0.45
CA GLU A 26 1.54 8.40 -0.47
C GLU A 26 2.29 7.52 0.51
N LYS A 27 1.81 7.38 1.74
CA LYS A 27 2.41 6.46 2.73
C LYS A 27 2.47 5.02 2.20
N ILE A 28 1.37 4.54 1.59
CA ILE A 28 1.32 3.21 0.96
C ILE A 28 2.33 3.13 -0.19
N LYS A 29 2.40 4.13 -1.06
CA LYS A 29 3.36 4.14 -2.18
C LYS A 29 4.81 4.12 -1.70
N LYS A 30 5.15 4.92 -0.69
CA LYS A 30 6.50 4.98 -0.09
C LYS A 30 6.93 3.62 0.46
N LEU A 31 6.13 3.02 1.33
CA LEU A 31 6.43 1.71 1.91
C LEU A 31 6.52 0.60 0.85
N ILE A 32 5.66 0.61 -0.17
CA ILE A 32 5.75 -0.37 -1.27
C ILE A 32 7.05 -0.18 -2.05
N LYS A 33 7.49 1.07 -2.29
CA LYS A 33 8.75 1.36 -2.98
C LYS A 33 9.95 0.88 -2.16
N GLU A 34 9.92 1.10 -0.86
CA GLU A 34 10.95 0.65 0.08
C GLU A 34 11.07 -0.88 0.09
N VAL A 35 9.95 -1.60 0.24
CA VAL A 35 9.95 -3.07 0.18
C VAL A 35 10.51 -3.58 -1.16
N LYS A 36 10.11 -2.95 -2.27
CA LYS A 36 10.65 -3.32 -3.60
C LYS A 36 12.16 -3.07 -3.71
N ALA A 37 12.66 -1.96 -3.15
CA ALA A 37 14.09 -1.65 -3.15
C ALA A 37 14.88 -2.66 -2.31
N LEU A 38 14.39 -3.03 -1.12
CA LEU A 38 15.01 -4.06 -0.27
C LEU A 38 15.03 -5.44 -0.95
N CYS A 39 13.95 -5.75 -1.66
CA CYS A 39 13.86 -6.96 -2.45
C CYS A 39 14.86 -6.98 -3.62
N ALA A 40 15.04 -5.86 -4.32
CA ALA A 40 16.08 -5.72 -5.35
C ALA A 40 17.50 -5.88 -4.78
N ASN A 41 17.74 -5.37 -3.56
CA ASN A 41 18.99 -5.51 -2.83
C ASN A 41 19.17 -6.88 -2.15
N LYS A 42 18.27 -7.85 -2.38
CA LYS A 42 18.29 -9.22 -1.83
C LYS A 42 18.30 -9.30 -0.28
N LYS A 43 17.83 -8.25 0.39
CA LYS A 43 17.76 -8.16 1.87
C LYS A 43 16.43 -8.70 2.40
N VAL A 44 16.31 -10.03 2.41
CA VAL A 44 15.05 -10.73 2.76
C VAL A 44 14.65 -10.52 4.23
N GLU A 45 15.63 -10.50 5.14
CA GLU A 45 15.45 -10.24 6.58
C GLU A 45 14.77 -8.89 6.85
N GLU A 46 15.30 -7.82 6.25
CA GLU A 46 14.78 -6.46 6.40
C GLU A 46 13.37 -6.34 5.76
N ALA A 47 13.15 -6.98 4.61
CA ALA A 47 11.83 -7.00 3.97
C ALA A 47 10.77 -7.70 4.84
N LYS A 48 11.12 -8.77 5.55
CA LYS A 48 10.23 -9.44 6.51
C LYS A 48 9.87 -8.55 7.69
N LYS A 49 10.81 -7.74 8.20
CA LYS A 49 10.56 -6.81 9.32
C LYS A 49 9.59 -5.67 8.96
N ILE A 50 9.58 -5.22 7.70
CA ILE A 50 8.68 -4.15 7.23
C ILE A 50 7.27 -4.66 6.90
N LEU A 51 7.12 -5.97 6.65
CA LEU A 51 5.85 -6.58 6.23
C LEU A 51 4.67 -6.32 7.19
N PRO A 52 4.82 -6.42 8.54
CA PRO A 52 3.74 -6.11 9.48
C PRO A 52 3.28 -4.64 9.39
N GLN A 53 4.21 -3.71 9.17
CA GLN A 53 3.90 -2.29 9.03
C GLN A 53 3.08 -2.03 7.76
N VAL A 54 3.45 -2.68 6.65
CA VAL A 54 2.71 -2.62 5.39
C VAL A 54 1.30 -3.15 5.55
N TYR A 55 1.13 -4.30 6.22
CA TYR A 55 -0.19 -4.88 6.48
C TYR A 55 -1.06 -3.96 7.34
N LYS A 56 -0.51 -3.46 8.45
CA LYS A 56 -1.19 -2.50 9.33
C LYS A 56 -1.65 -1.26 8.57
N LEU A 57 -0.83 -0.71 7.68
CA LEU A 57 -1.21 0.46 6.90
C LEU A 57 -2.30 0.16 5.86
N LEU A 58 -2.19 -0.96 5.14
CA LEU A 58 -3.18 -1.36 4.14
C LEU A 58 -4.55 -1.62 4.78
N ASP A 59 -4.59 -2.27 5.95
CA ASP A 59 -5.83 -2.55 6.65
C ASP A 59 -6.46 -1.28 7.23
N LYS A 60 -5.65 -0.37 7.79
CA LYS A 60 -6.13 0.94 8.22
C LYS A 60 -6.72 1.74 7.05
N ALA A 61 -6.04 1.73 5.89
CA ALA A 61 -6.52 2.42 4.71
C ALA A 61 -7.83 1.80 4.16
N ALA A 62 -8.01 0.49 4.32
CA ALA A 62 -9.27 -0.19 3.97
C ALA A 62 -10.39 0.15 4.98
N LYS A 63 -10.10 0.16 6.28
CA LYS A 63 -11.05 0.51 7.34
C LYS A 63 -11.57 1.94 7.20
N VAL A 64 -10.70 2.89 6.88
CA VAL A 64 -11.07 4.30 6.67
C VAL A 64 -11.76 4.53 5.30
N GLY A 65 -11.79 3.52 4.43
CA GLY A 65 -12.44 3.60 3.12
C GLY A 65 -11.62 4.32 2.04
N VAL A 66 -10.31 4.49 2.24
CA VAL A 66 -9.40 5.06 1.23
C VAL A 66 -9.18 4.08 0.07
N ILE A 67 -9.12 2.78 0.39
CA ILE A 67 -9.02 1.68 -0.57
C ILE A 67 -10.10 0.63 -0.28
N LYS A 68 -10.52 -0.12 -1.29
CA LYS A 68 -11.44 -1.25 -1.09
C LYS A 68 -10.71 -2.43 -0.45
N LYS A 69 -11.45 -3.27 0.29
CA LYS A 69 -10.92 -4.49 0.95
C LYS A 69 -10.15 -5.38 -0.04
N ASN A 70 -10.70 -5.60 -1.24
CA ASN A 70 -10.06 -6.40 -2.28
C ASN A 70 -8.76 -5.78 -2.80
N THR A 71 -8.67 -4.44 -2.86
CA THR A 71 -7.43 -3.76 -3.24
C THR A 71 -6.35 -3.94 -2.18
N ALA A 72 -6.72 -3.90 -0.90
CA ALA A 72 -5.79 -4.19 0.20
C ALA A 72 -5.29 -5.63 0.13
N ALA A 73 -6.21 -6.61 -0.01
CA ALA A 73 -5.88 -8.03 -0.13
C ALA A 73 -4.95 -8.32 -1.33
N ARG A 74 -5.26 -7.76 -2.51
CA ARG A 74 -4.42 -7.89 -3.71
C ARG A 74 -3.00 -7.37 -3.49
N LYS A 75 -2.86 -6.22 -2.81
CA LYS A 75 -1.55 -5.64 -2.51
C LYS A 75 -0.76 -6.48 -1.50
N LYS A 76 -1.41 -7.01 -0.46
CA LYS A 76 -0.80 -7.94 0.50
C LYS A 76 -0.25 -9.18 -0.22
N SER A 77 -1.10 -9.83 -1.02
CA SER A 77 -0.72 -11.02 -1.79
C SER A 77 0.47 -10.76 -2.71
N LYS A 78 0.48 -9.64 -3.45
CA LYS A 78 1.61 -9.30 -4.34
C LYS A 78 2.93 -9.14 -3.58
N ILE A 79 2.92 -8.50 -2.41
CA ILE A 79 4.14 -8.29 -1.63
C ILE A 79 4.64 -9.60 -1.03
N ALA A 80 3.74 -10.42 -0.48
CA ALA A 80 4.09 -11.72 0.06
C ALA A 80 4.68 -12.64 -1.03
N LYS A 81 4.05 -12.69 -2.21
CA LYS A 81 4.55 -13.45 -3.36
C LYS A 81 5.95 -13.01 -3.78
N LEU A 82 6.19 -11.69 -3.82
CA LEU A 82 7.49 -11.14 -4.23
C LEU A 82 8.60 -11.56 -3.25
N ILE A 83 8.36 -11.49 -1.93
CA ILE A 83 9.31 -11.95 -0.92
C ILE A 83 9.53 -13.47 -1.03
N SER A 84 8.45 -14.24 -1.20
CA SER A 84 8.51 -15.70 -1.32
C SER A 84 9.26 -16.17 -2.57
N GLN A 85 9.11 -15.48 -3.69
CA GLN A 85 9.84 -15.80 -4.92
C GLN A 85 11.35 -15.60 -4.74
N ILE A 86 11.76 -14.50 -4.10
CA ILE A 86 13.17 -14.23 -3.84
C ILE A 86 13.77 -15.26 -2.87
N SER A 87 13.00 -15.73 -1.87
CA SER A 87 13.46 -16.82 -1.02
C SER A 87 13.51 -18.17 -1.73
N ALA A 88 12.53 -18.47 -2.61
CA ALA A 88 12.46 -19.74 -3.33
C ALA A 88 13.59 -19.88 -4.38
N THR A 89 13.96 -18.80 -5.07
CA THR A 89 15.10 -18.79 -5.99
C THR A 89 16.43 -19.10 -5.28
N ARG A 90 16.54 -18.87 -3.96
CA ARG A 90 17.73 -19.27 -3.17
C ARG A 90 17.74 -20.75 -2.79
N SER A 91 16.58 -21.40 -2.70
CA SER A 91 16.46 -22.82 -2.32
C SER A 91 16.49 -23.77 -3.52
N SER A 92 16.45 -23.26 -4.75
CA SER A 92 16.37 -24.05 -5.99
C SER A 92 17.58 -23.85 -6.93
N ASN A 93 18.78 -23.67 -6.40
CA ASN A 93 20.00 -23.91 -7.17
C ASN A 93 20.40 -25.38 -6.93
N PRO A 94 20.01 -26.34 -7.79
CA PRO A 94 20.68 -27.62 -7.79
C PRO A 94 22.10 -27.35 -8.32
N VAL A 95 23.09 -27.79 -7.55
CA VAL A 95 24.46 -27.96 -8.04
C VAL A 95 24.44 -28.96 -9.20
#